data_AF-A0A6A0B3F4-F1
#
_entry.id   AF-A0A6A0B3F4-F1
#
_cell.length_a   1.000
_cell.length_b   1.000
_cell.length_c   1.000
_cell.angle_alpha   90.00
_cell.angle_beta   90.00
_cell.angle_gamma   90.00
#
_symmetry.space_group_name_H-M   'P 1'
#
loop_
_entity.id
_entity.type
_entity.pdbx_description
1 polymer ?
#
loop_
_entity_poly.entity_id
_entity_poly.type
_entity_poly.pdbx_seq_one_letter_code
_entity_poly.pdbx_strand_id
1 'polypeptide(L)'
;MSILAQTAMAPSTPVGQSGEPAALAETVLLALAAAGADETTLDTTREILATGQVYRTFATAVHDQNNRDLLPVVDMLDEIIGRVADQRPLKPLVDMIKREQAKEQQAEPGHHPWCKTGACITRHYDDGQPCTEHVGPRIDMPIPKDMGCASNQLLSADLHALEEFSGGPQVSFNSGGNGVLLGGPELDEVIDDLDTFVDGLRHLRRLMGQEKAQ
;
A
#
# COMPACT_ATOMS: atom_id res chain seq x y z
N MET A 1 -62.90 39.93 -21.60
CA MET A 1 -62.39 38.57 -21.38
C MET A 1 -60.89 38.69 -21.15
N SER A 2 -60.45 38.37 -19.92
CA SER A 2 -59.06 38.52 -19.47
C SER A 2 -58.40 37.15 -19.53
N ILE A 3 -57.26 37.02 -20.23
CA ILE A 3 -56.40 35.84 -20.16
C ILE A 3 -55.11 36.28 -19.45
N LEU A 4 -54.94 35.76 -18.24
CA LEU A 4 -53.72 35.81 -17.45
C LEU A 4 -52.68 34.91 -18.13
N ALA A 5 -51.58 35.50 -18.62
CA ALA A 5 -50.35 34.76 -18.91
C ALA A 5 -49.37 35.02 -17.76
N GLN A 6 -49.31 34.08 -16.82
CA GLN A 6 -48.19 33.98 -15.88
C GLN A 6 -46.97 33.47 -16.65
N THR A 7 -45.98 34.32 -16.85
CA THR A 7 -44.65 33.91 -17.29
C THR A 7 -43.99 33.21 -16.11
N ALA A 8 -43.94 31.88 -16.14
CA ALA A 8 -43.16 31.11 -15.20
C ALA A 8 -41.67 31.41 -15.43
N MET A 9 -41.02 32.04 -14.44
CA MET A 9 -39.57 32.15 -14.39
C MET A 9 -39.00 30.74 -14.26
N ALA A 10 -38.17 30.35 -15.22
CA ALA A 10 -37.36 29.14 -15.11
C ALA A 10 -36.44 29.27 -13.89
N PRO A 11 -36.27 28.21 -13.06
CA PRO A 11 -35.22 28.21 -12.08
C PRO A 11 -33.89 28.12 -12.83
N SER A 12 -33.12 29.19 -12.75
CA SER A 12 -31.71 29.23 -13.12
C SER A 12 -30.96 28.24 -12.22
N THR A 13 -30.66 27.06 -12.76
CA THR A 13 -29.77 26.08 -12.14
C THR A 13 -28.39 26.74 -11.98
N PRO A 14 -27.81 26.79 -10.77
CA PRO A 14 -26.47 27.31 -10.60
C PRO A 14 -25.50 26.34 -11.27
N VAL A 15 -24.93 26.79 -12.40
CA VAL A 15 -23.74 26.22 -12.99
C VAL A 15 -22.59 26.56 -12.05
N GLY A 16 -22.15 25.58 -11.27
CA GLY A 16 -21.00 25.76 -10.41
C GLY A 16 -20.82 24.64 -9.41
N GLN A 17 -19.73 23.89 -9.61
CA GLN A 17 -19.05 22.99 -8.68
C GLN A 17 -19.45 21.50 -8.78
N SER A 18 -18.40 20.70 -8.97
CA SER A 18 -18.31 19.28 -8.65
C SER A 18 -18.92 18.28 -9.66
N GLY A 19 -18.14 17.95 -10.70
CA GLY A 19 -18.29 16.68 -11.41
C GLY A 19 -17.92 15.54 -10.47
N GLU A 20 -18.82 15.22 -9.55
CA GLU A 20 -18.54 14.42 -8.36
C GLU A 20 -18.88 12.93 -8.59
N PRO A 21 -18.13 11.99 -7.98
CA PRO A 21 -18.23 10.53 -8.13
C PRO A 21 -19.64 9.90 -8.16
N ALA A 22 -20.67 10.59 -7.67
CA ALA A 22 -22.07 10.23 -7.86
C ALA A 22 -22.44 10.02 -9.34
N ALA A 23 -21.93 10.86 -10.25
CA ALA A 23 -22.20 10.75 -11.68
C ALA A 23 -21.57 9.49 -12.32
N LEU A 24 -20.41 9.06 -11.82
CA LEU A 24 -19.73 7.85 -12.29
C LEU A 24 -20.44 6.59 -11.79
N ALA A 25 -20.84 6.58 -10.50
CA ALA A 25 -21.57 5.47 -9.90
C ALA A 25 -22.91 5.21 -10.60
N GLU A 26 -23.67 6.27 -10.89
CA GLU A 26 -24.91 6.16 -11.68
C GLU A 26 -24.64 5.69 -13.11
N THR A 27 -23.57 6.17 -13.76
CA THR A 27 -23.19 5.75 -15.11
C THR A 27 -22.89 4.25 -15.18
N VAL A 28 -22.15 3.71 -14.19
CA VAL A 28 -21.82 2.28 -14.12
C VAL A 28 -23.08 1.43 -13.90
N LEU A 29 -23.97 1.84 -12.99
CA LEU A 29 -25.21 1.12 -12.73
C LEU A 29 -26.15 1.13 -13.94
N LEU A 30 -26.26 2.27 -14.64
CA LEU A 30 -27.05 2.39 -15.87
C LEU A 30 -26.47 1.51 -17.00
N ALA A 31 -25.15 1.45 -17.14
CA ALA A 31 -24.50 0.61 -18.13
C ALA A 31 -24.72 -0.89 -17.86
N LEU A 32 -24.64 -1.31 -16.60
CA LEU A 32 -24.92 -2.70 -16.20
C LEU A 32 -26.39 -3.08 -16.41
N ALA A 33 -27.32 -2.19 -16.06
CA ALA A 33 -28.74 -2.40 -16.32
C ALA A 33 -29.03 -2.52 -17.82
N ALA A 34 -28.41 -1.66 -18.64
CA ALA A 34 -28.52 -1.71 -20.10
C ALA A 34 -27.90 -2.99 -20.70
N ALA A 35 -26.88 -3.56 -20.06
CA ALA A 35 -26.27 -4.84 -20.42
C ALA A 35 -27.09 -6.07 -19.96
N GLY A 36 -28.23 -5.86 -19.28
CA GLY A 36 -29.11 -6.93 -18.81
C GLY A 36 -28.64 -7.59 -17.51
N ALA A 37 -27.86 -6.90 -16.69
CA ALA A 37 -27.52 -7.37 -15.34
C ALA A 37 -28.78 -7.57 -14.50
N ASP A 38 -28.81 -8.64 -13.70
CA ASP A 38 -29.91 -8.90 -12.79
C ASP A 38 -29.88 -7.96 -11.56
N GLU A 39 -30.99 -7.95 -10.82
CA GLU A 39 -31.17 -7.09 -9.65
C GLU A 39 -30.12 -7.35 -8.56
N THR A 40 -29.74 -8.61 -8.34
CA THR A 40 -28.69 -9.01 -7.40
C THR A 40 -27.34 -8.40 -7.77
N THR A 41 -26.99 -8.40 -9.05
CA THR A 41 -25.74 -7.84 -9.57
C THR A 41 -25.73 -6.32 -9.41
N LEU A 42 -26.85 -5.65 -9.69
CA LEU A 42 -27.00 -4.21 -9.54
C LEU A 42 -26.91 -3.78 -8.06
N ASP A 43 -27.53 -4.53 -7.16
CA ASP A 43 -27.48 -4.26 -5.72
C ASP A 43 -26.07 -4.47 -5.15
N THR A 44 -25.41 -5.55 -5.52
CA THR A 44 -24.01 -5.81 -5.15
C THR A 44 -23.09 -4.70 -5.66
N THR A 45 -23.30 -4.25 -6.91
CA THR A 45 -22.52 -3.15 -7.49
C THR A 45 -22.76 -1.84 -6.73
N ARG A 46 -24.01 -1.55 -6.33
CA ARG A 46 -24.34 -0.36 -5.55
C ARG A 46 -23.64 -0.37 -4.18
N GLU A 47 -23.62 -1.52 -3.51
CA GLU A 47 -22.93 -1.68 -2.23
C GLU A 47 -21.41 -1.48 -2.36
N ILE A 48 -20.79 -2.04 -3.39
CA ILE A 48 -19.35 -1.87 -3.66
C ILE A 48 -19.02 -0.39 -3.93
N LEU A 49 -19.81 0.28 -4.78
CA LEU A 49 -19.61 1.70 -5.10
C LEU A 49 -19.78 2.59 -3.87
N ALA A 50 -20.80 2.32 -3.04
CA ALA A 50 -21.01 3.04 -1.79
C ALA A 50 -19.84 2.85 -0.81
N THR A 51 -19.34 1.63 -0.67
CA THR A 51 -18.18 1.32 0.18
C THR A 51 -16.92 2.05 -0.29
N GLY A 52 -16.66 2.06 -1.60
CA GLY A 52 -15.55 2.82 -2.19
C GLY A 52 -15.67 4.33 -1.97
N GLN A 53 -16.88 4.88 -2.03
CA GLN A 53 -17.14 6.30 -1.76
C GLN A 53 -16.93 6.68 -0.29
N VAL A 54 -17.36 5.84 0.64
CA VAL A 54 -17.10 6.01 2.08
C VAL A 54 -15.61 6.03 2.35
N TYR A 55 -14.87 5.05 1.80
CA TYR A 55 -13.43 4.99 1.94
C TYR A 55 -12.75 6.28 1.43
N ARG A 56 -13.06 6.71 0.21
CA ARG A 56 -12.48 7.91 -0.38
C ARG A 56 -12.73 9.14 0.48
N THR A 57 -13.96 9.32 0.96
CA THR A 57 -14.33 10.44 1.82
C THR A 57 -13.54 10.42 3.13
N PHE A 58 -13.40 9.24 3.74
CA PHE A 58 -12.59 9.06 4.94
C PHE A 58 -11.11 9.40 4.70
N ALA A 59 -10.49 8.83 3.67
CA ALA A 59 -9.08 9.06 3.34
C ALA A 59 -8.80 10.54 3.06
N THR A 60 -9.64 11.20 2.25
CA THR A 60 -9.54 12.64 1.99
C THR A 60 -9.65 13.45 3.28
N ALA A 61 -10.62 13.14 4.15
CA ALA A 61 -10.76 13.85 5.42
C ALA A 61 -9.53 13.69 6.34
N VAL A 62 -8.94 12.49 6.39
CA VAL A 62 -7.72 12.23 7.18
C VAL A 62 -6.54 13.05 6.64
N HIS A 63 -6.34 13.06 5.32
CA HIS A 63 -5.27 13.83 4.68
C HIS A 63 -5.46 15.34 4.85
N ASP A 64 -6.66 15.86 4.56
CA ASP A 64 -6.97 17.30 4.63
C ASP A 64 -6.83 17.83 6.06
N GLN A 65 -7.18 17.02 7.06
CA GLN A 65 -7.05 17.37 8.47
C GLN A 65 -5.65 17.08 9.03
N ASN A 66 -4.76 16.48 8.23
CA ASN A 66 -3.43 16.04 8.65
C ASN A 66 -3.47 15.22 9.95
N ASN A 67 -4.46 14.32 10.06
CA ASN A 67 -4.66 13.52 11.27
C ASN A 67 -3.61 12.40 11.32
N ARG A 68 -2.46 12.70 11.92
CA ARG A 68 -1.29 11.82 11.95
C ARG A 68 -1.55 10.45 12.57
N ASP A 69 -2.50 10.35 13.49
CA ASP A 69 -2.85 9.08 14.14
C ASP A 69 -3.58 8.13 13.20
N LEU A 70 -4.25 8.66 12.17
CA LEU A 70 -5.04 7.90 11.21
C LEU A 70 -4.35 7.72 9.85
N LEU A 71 -3.27 8.44 9.56
CA LEU A 71 -2.49 8.26 8.32
C LEU A 71 -2.05 6.79 8.12
N PRO A 72 -1.49 6.08 9.13
CA PRO A 72 -1.10 4.68 8.95
C PRO A 72 -2.28 3.74 8.63
N VAL A 73 -3.49 4.12 9.06
CA VAL A 73 -4.72 3.35 8.77
C VAL A 73 -5.13 3.54 7.32
N VAL A 74 -5.03 4.77 6.79
CA VAL A 74 -5.30 5.06 5.38
C VAL A 74 -4.30 4.32 4.49
N ASP A 75 -3.01 4.41 4.79
CA ASP A 75 -1.95 3.72 4.02
C ASP A 75 -2.19 2.20 3.95
N MET A 76 -2.60 1.60 5.08
CA MET A 76 -2.93 0.17 5.14
C MET A 76 -4.17 -0.17 4.31
N LEU A 77 -5.20 0.67 4.34
CA LEU A 77 -6.41 0.47 3.56
C LEU A 77 -6.15 0.62 2.06
N ASP A 78 -5.34 1.58 1.64
CA ASP A 78 -4.91 1.74 0.24
C ASP A 78 -4.21 0.47 -0.26
N GLU A 79 -3.29 -0.11 0.51
CA GLU A 79 -2.62 -1.36 0.14
C GLU A 79 -3.59 -2.55 0.06
N ILE A 80 -4.54 -2.66 0.99
CA ILE A 80 -5.57 -3.71 0.95
C ILE A 80 -6.47 -3.55 -0.29
N ILE A 81 -6.95 -2.33 -0.54
CA ILE A 81 -7.82 -2.03 -1.67
C ILE A 81 -7.09 -2.29 -2.99
N GLY A 82 -5.85 -1.82 -3.12
CA GLY A 82 -4.99 -2.09 -4.27
C GLY A 82 -4.83 -3.60 -4.52
N ARG A 83 -4.51 -4.38 -3.47
CA ARG A 83 -4.42 -5.84 -3.59
C ARG A 83 -5.72 -6.49 -4.04
N VAL A 84 -6.86 -6.07 -3.48
CA VAL A 84 -8.16 -6.63 -3.86
C VAL A 84 -8.50 -6.29 -5.31
N ALA A 85 -8.28 -5.04 -5.73
CA ALA A 85 -8.49 -4.60 -7.12
C ALA A 85 -7.65 -5.42 -8.10
N ASP A 86 -6.40 -5.71 -7.75
CA ASP A 86 -5.46 -6.49 -8.55
C ASP A 86 -5.59 -8.01 -8.38
N GLN A 87 -6.56 -8.49 -7.59
CA GLN A 87 -6.74 -9.90 -7.23
C GLN A 87 -5.48 -10.53 -6.58
N ARG A 88 -4.67 -9.72 -5.90
CA ARG A 88 -3.50 -10.16 -5.13
C ARG A 88 -3.97 -10.78 -3.80
N PRO A 89 -3.44 -11.94 -3.39
CA PRO A 89 -3.84 -12.57 -2.13
C PRO A 89 -3.43 -11.71 -0.93
N LEU A 90 -4.37 -11.49 0.00
CA LEU A 90 -4.14 -10.77 1.26
C LEU A 90 -3.42 -11.62 2.31
N LYS A 91 -3.65 -12.94 2.31
CA LYS A 91 -3.17 -13.86 3.34
C LYS A 91 -1.64 -13.77 3.58
N PRO A 92 -0.77 -13.73 2.54
CA PRO A 92 0.66 -13.58 2.76
C PRO A 92 1.04 -12.28 3.49
N LEU A 93 0.39 -11.16 3.17
CA LEU A 93 0.60 -9.87 3.85
C LEU A 93 0.16 -9.96 5.32
N VAL A 94 -1.04 -10.50 5.56
CA VAL A 94 -1.58 -10.68 6.91
C VAL A 94 -0.68 -11.61 7.76
N ASP A 95 -0.22 -12.73 7.20
CA ASP A 95 0.66 -13.67 7.89
C ASP A 95 2.05 -13.07 8.15
N MET A 96 2.53 -12.16 7.30
CA MET A 96 3.75 -11.37 7.56
C MET A 96 3.54 -10.40 8.72
N ILE A 97 2.51 -9.55 8.66
CA ILE A 97 2.20 -8.56 9.71
C ILE A 97 2.00 -9.25 11.07
N LYS A 98 1.23 -10.34 11.12
CA LYS A 98 1.02 -11.11 12.36
C LYS A 98 2.31 -11.67 12.94
N ARG A 99 3.25 -12.11 12.08
CA ARG A 99 4.55 -12.61 12.54
C ARG A 99 5.42 -11.51 13.11
N GLU A 100 5.35 -10.30 12.56
CA GLU A 100 6.09 -9.15 13.09
C GLU A 100 5.45 -8.62 14.38
N GLN A 101 4.13 -8.44 14.43
CA GLN A 101 3.42 -8.03 15.65
C GLN A 101 3.58 -9.02 16.80
N ALA A 102 3.66 -10.33 16.52
CA ALA A 102 3.92 -11.33 17.56
C ALA A 102 5.33 -11.21 18.17
N LYS A 103 6.25 -10.50 17.51
CA LYS A 103 7.63 -10.25 17.97
C LYS A 103 7.79 -8.87 18.62
N GLU A 104 6.82 -7.97 18.48
CA GLU A 104 6.83 -6.65 19.11
C GLU A 104 6.48 -6.80 20.61
N GLN A 105 7.51 -6.77 21.45
CA GLN A 105 7.38 -6.43 22.87
C GLN A 105 7.87 -5.00 23.09
N GLN A 106 7.38 -4.35 24.15
CA GLN A 106 7.64 -2.93 24.46
C GLN A 106 9.12 -2.58 24.24
N ALA A 107 9.36 -1.50 23.48
CA ALA A 107 10.71 -1.01 23.24
C ALA A 107 11.43 -0.75 24.57
N GLU A 108 12.62 -1.33 24.69
CA GLU A 108 13.49 -1.12 25.85
C GLU A 108 13.97 0.35 25.86
N PRO A 109 14.22 0.95 27.05
CA PRO A 109 14.75 2.31 27.13
C PRO A 109 16.03 2.47 26.29
N GLY A 110 16.05 3.49 25.42
CA GLY A 110 17.14 3.71 24.47
C GLY A 110 16.94 3.07 23.09
N HIS A 111 15.85 2.32 22.86
CA HIS A 111 15.53 1.71 21.56
C HIS A 111 14.31 2.35 20.89
N HIS A 112 14.24 2.26 19.57
CA HIS A 112 13.08 2.70 18.81
C HIS A 112 11.89 1.73 18.97
N PRO A 113 10.64 2.20 18.80
CA PRO A 113 9.43 1.35 18.86
C PRO A 113 9.43 0.18 17.87
N TRP A 114 10.14 0.32 16.76
CA TRP A 114 10.28 -0.71 15.71
C TRP A 114 11.48 -1.62 15.91
N CYS A 115 12.31 -1.38 16.93
CA CYS A 115 13.48 -2.22 17.19
C CYS A 115 13.04 -3.64 17.55
N LYS A 116 13.71 -4.61 16.93
CA LYS A 116 13.55 -6.01 17.32
C LYS A 116 14.27 -6.24 18.64
N THR A 117 13.56 -6.80 19.63
CA THR A 117 14.09 -7.07 20.97
C THR A 117 15.38 -7.89 20.90
N GLY A 118 16.43 -7.41 21.59
CA GLY A 118 17.75 -8.07 21.65
C GLY A 118 18.54 -8.10 20.34
N ALA A 119 18.05 -7.45 19.27
CA ALA A 119 18.74 -7.41 17.98
C ALA A 119 19.63 -6.17 17.81
N CYS A 120 19.41 -5.12 18.60
CA CYS A 120 20.22 -3.92 18.57
C CYS A 120 21.62 -4.19 19.13
N ILE A 121 22.65 -3.70 18.47
CA ILE A 121 24.05 -4.01 18.77
C ILE A 121 24.73 -2.74 19.28
N THR A 122 25.19 -2.74 20.53
CA THR A 122 26.04 -1.66 21.04
C THR A 122 27.51 -2.05 20.91
N ARG A 123 28.25 -1.31 20.09
CA ARG A 123 29.70 -1.47 19.94
C ARG A 123 30.41 -0.33 20.65
N HIS A 124 31.64 -0.60 21.09
CA HIS A 124 32.52 0.43 21.64
C HIS A 124 33.67 0.59 20.65
N TYR A 125 33.85 1.79 20.12
CA TYR A 125 34.95 2.11 19.22
C TYR A 125 36.19 2.57 20.01
N ASP A 126 37.32 2.72 19.33
CA ASP A 126 38.61 3.07 19.94
C ASP A 126 38.61 4.44 20.66
N ASP A 127 37.63 5.30 20.34
CA ASP A 127 37.39 6.58 21.02
C ASP A 127 36.62 6.46 22.35
N GLY A 128 36.23 5.23 22.70
CA GLY A 128 35.50 4.90 23.92
C GLY A 128 34.03 5.31 23.92
N GLN A 129 33.50 5.87 22.83
CA GLN A 129 32.08 6.17 22.73
C GLN A 129 31.30 4.91 22.32
N PRO A 130 30.17 4.61 22.99
CA PRO A 130 29.28 3.55 22.55
C PRO A 130 28.52 4.02 21.31
N CYS A 131 28.43 3.14 20.32
CA CYS A 131 27.58 3.31 19.15
C CYS A 131 26.57 2.18 19.12
N THR A 132 25.28 2.54 19.20
CA THR A 132 24.19 1.59 19.12
C THR A 132 23.65 1.54 17.70
N GLU A 133 23.72 0.35 17.12
CA GLU A 133 23.08 -0.04 15.87
C GLU A 133 21.70 -0.58 16.20
N HIS A 134 20.66 0.17 15.83
CA HIS A 134 19.27 -0.22 15.97
C HIS A 134 18.86 -1.09 14.79
N VAL A 135 18.29 -2.27 15.08
CA VAL A 135 17.90 -3.27 14.08
C VAL A 135 16.41 -3.56 14.23
N GLY A 136 15.68 -3.35 13.14
CA GLY A 136 14.24 -3.53 13.05
C GLY A 136 13.82 -4.83 12.36
N PRO A 137 12.61 -4.85 11.78
CA PRO A 137 12.10 -6.01 11.04
C PRO A 137 12.96 -6.33 9.81
N ARG A 138 12.98 -7.62 9.46
CA ARG A 138 13.67 -8.14 8.27
C ARG A 138 12.69 -8.91 7.40
N ILE A 139 12.74 -8.66 6.10
CA ILE A 139 12.05 -9.42 5.08
C ILE A 139 13.07 -10.10 4.16
N ASP A 140 12.76 -11.33 3.75
CA ASP A 140 13.58 -12.12 2.84
C ASP A 140 12.72 -12.61 1.66
N MET A 141 13.23 -12.43 0.45
CA MET A 141 12.68 -13.08 -0.74
C MET A 141 13.31 -14.48 -0.88
N PRO A 142 12.52 -15.56 -0.79
CA PRO A 142 13.05 -16.90 -0.88
C PRO A 142 13.57 -17.18 -2.30
N ILE A 143 14.64 -17.98 -2.39
CA ILE A 143 15.14 -18.45 -3.68
C ILE A 143 14.14 -19.46 -4.27
N PRO A 144 13.73 -19.30 -5.54
CA PRO A 144 12.94 -20.29 -6.25
C PRO A 144 13.60 -21.67 -6.23
N LYS A 145 12.80 -22.73 -6.15
CA LYS A 145 13.33 -24.10 -6.16
C LYS A 145 14.24 -24.30 -7.37
N ASP A 146 15.39 -24.94 -7.15
CA ASP A 146 16.39 -25.29 -8.17
C ASP A 146 17.16 -24.08 -8.76
N MET A 147 16.94 -22.86 -8.27
CA MET A 147 17.78 -21.69 -8.57
C MET A 147 18.99 -21.66 -7.64
N GLY A 148 20.19 -21.48 -8.20
CA GLY A 148 21.41 -21.21 -7.43
C GLY A 148 21.65 -19.71 -7.32
N CYS A 149 21.84 -19.19 -6.11
CA CYS A 149 22.21 -17.80 -5.86
C CYS A 149 23.46 -17.74 -4.97
N ALA A 150 24.31 -16.73 -5.19
CA ALA A 150 25.43 -16.47 -4.29
C ALA A 150 24.88 -16.19 -2.87
N SER A 151 25.50 -16.78 -1.85
CA SER A 151 25.07 -16.68 -0.44
C SER A 151 23.66 -17.19 -0.12
N ASN A 152 23.05 -17.96 -1.03
CA ASN A 152 21.74 -18.59 -0.83
C ASN A 152 20.64 -17.59 -0.42
N GLN A 153 20.69 -16.37 -0.98
CA GLN A 153 19.67 -15.35 -0.80
C GLN A 153 19.35 -14.64 -2.11
N LEU A 154 18.07 -14.45 -2.42
CA LEU A 154 17.67 -13.68 -3.60
C LEU A 154 17.63 -12.19 -3.27
N LEU A 155 16.83 -11.80 -2.28
CA LEU A 155 16.80 -10.44 -1.74
C LEU A 155 16.54 -10.47 -0.23
N SER A 156 17.09 -9.51 0.51
CA SER A 156 16.60 -9.13 1.83
C SER A 156 16.58 -7.63 2.03
N ALA A 157 15.68 -7.22 2.90
CA ALA A 157 15.64 -5.87 3.42
C ALA A 157 15.50 -5.91 4.95
N ASP A 158 16.27 -5.10 5.66
CA ASP A 158 16.12 -4.86 7.09
C ASP A 158 16.15 -3.36 7.43
N LEU A 159 15.33 -2.96 8.40
CA LEU A 159 15.29 -1.57 8.87
C LEU A 159 16.42 -1.33 9.88
N HIS A 160 17.23 -0.31 9.67
CA HIS A 160 18.37 0.04 10.51
C HIS A 160 18.36 1.52 10.89
N ALA A 161 18.91 1.85 12.05
CA ALA A 161 19.35 3.21 12.37
C ALA A 161 20.66 3.15 13.16
N LEU A 162 21.58 4.06 12.87
CA LEU A 162 22.85 4.19 13.58
C LEU A 162 22.87 5.51 14.33
N GLU A 163 23.05 5.48 15.65
CA GLU A 163 22.98 6.71 16.47
C GLU A 163 24.03 7.77 16.10
N GLU A 164 25.19 7.37 15.61
CA GLU A 164 26.28 8.28 15.20
C GLU A 164 25.98 9.05 13.91
N PHE A 165 25.11 8.52 13.06
CA PHE A 165 24.70 9.17 11.83
C PHE A 165 23.33 9.76 12.06
N SER A 166 23.24 11.09 12.16
CA SER A 166 21.99 11.85 12.30
C SER A 166 20.97 11.66 11.16
N GLY A 167 21.20 10.69 10.26
CA GLY A 167 20.23 10.25 9.27
C GLY A 167 19.12 9.48 9.98
N GLY A 168 17.88 9.67 9.51
CA GLY A 168 16.75 8.86 9.96
C GLY A 168 16.94 7.36 9.66
N PRO A 169 15.95 6.52 10.00
CA PRO A 169 16.03 5.10 9.71
C PRO A 169 16.22 4.85 8.20
N GLN A 170 17.03 3.85 7.88
CA GLN A 170 17.36 3.43 6.53
C GLN A 170 17.06 1.95 6.35
N VAL A 171 16.82 1.52 5.12
CA VAL A 171 16.67 0.10 4.78
C VAL A 171 17.97 -0.43 4.22
N SER A 172 18.57 -1.41 4.90
CA SER A 172 19.64 -2.23 4.36
C SER A 172 19.03 -3.19 3.35
N PHE A 173 19.37 -3.03 2.07
CA PHE A 173 18.85 -3.82 0.96
C PHE A 173 19.97 -4.63 0.31
N ASN A 174 19.84 -5.96 0.27
CA ASN A 174 20.91 -6.88 -0.12
C ASN A 174 20.42 -8.03 -1.02
N SER A 175 21.28 -8.49 -1.92
CA SER A 175 21.11 -9.66 -2.79
C SER A 175 22.24 -10.69 -2.57
N GLY A 176 22.46 -11.13 -1.32
CA GLY A 176 23.47 -12.14 -0.99
C GLY A 176 24.94 -11.68 -1.17
N GLY A 177 25.19 -10.38 -1.24
CA GLY A 177 26.51 -9.79 -1.45
C GLY A 177 26.69 -8.49 -0.67
N ASN A 178 27.27 -7.47 -1.32
CA ASN A 178 27.30 -6.12 -0.77
C ASN A 178 25.93 -5.47 -0.97
N GLY A 179 25.27 -5.13 0.13
CA GLY A 179 24.01 -4.38 0.11
C GLY A 179 24.22 -2.87 -0.01
N VAL A 180 23.11 -2.14 -0.03
CA VAL A 180 23.04 -0.68 0.00
C VAL A 180 22.15 -0.23 1.15
N LEU A 181 22.37 0.97 1.66
CA LEU A 181 21.47 1.62 2.62
C LEU A 181 20.58 2.60 1.85
N LEU A 182 19.26 2.41 1.92
CA LEU A 182 18.27 3.21 1.21
C LEU A 182 17.58 4.17 2.18
N GLY A 183 17.51 5.45 1.81
CA GLY A 183 16.62 6.41 2.45
C GLY A 183 15.19 6.28 1.91
N GLY A 184 14.29 7.15 2.36
CA GLY A 184 12.88 7.14 1.93
C GLY A 184 12.72 7.20 0.40
N PRO A 185 13.26 8.24 -0.29
CA PRO A 185 13.11 8.37 -1.73
C PRO A 185 13.71 7.19 -2.51
N GLU A 186 14.90 6.71 -2.13
CA GLU A 186 15.54 5.59 -2.83
C GLU A 186 14.79 4.26 -2.58
N LEU A 187 14.20 4.10 -1.39
CA LEU A 187 13.34 2.96 -1.08
C LEU A 187 12.06 2.99 -1.92
N ASP A 188 11.43 4.16 -2.09
CA ASP A 188 10.24 4.33 -2.91
C ASP A 188 10.52 3.95 -4.38
N GLU A 189 11.66 4.40 -4.94
CA GLU A 189 12.09 4.00 -6.29
C GLU A 189 12.27 2.47 -6.42
N VAL A 190 12.90 1.82 -5.43
CA VAL A 190 13.07 0.37 -5.43
C VAL A 190 11.74 -0.37 -5.31
N ILE A 191 10.77 0.17 -4.56
CA ILE A 191 9.42 -0.39 -4.46
C ILE A 191 8.73 -0.34 -5.83
N ASP A 192 8.78 0.79 -6.52
CA ASP A 192 8.18 0.98 -7.85
C ASP A 192 8.81 0.04 -8.90
N ASP A 193 10.13 -0.12 -8.87
CA ASP A 193 10.86 -1.02 -9.76
C ASP A 193 10.48 -2.50 -9.51
N LEU A 194 10.36 -2.89 -8.24
CA LEU A 194 9.95 -4.25 -7.86
C LEU A 194 8.50 -4.53 -8.25
N ASP A 195 7.59 -3.57 -8.11
CA ASP A 195 6.19 -3.74 -8.53
C ASP A 195 6.07 -3.90 -10.05
N THR A 196 6.79 -3.05 -10.80
CA THR A 196 6.90 -3.15 -12.26
C THR A 196 7.45 -4.52 -12.69
N PHE A 197 8.49 -5.03 -12.00
CA PHE A 197 9.05 -6.34 -12.27
C PHE A 197 8.03 -7.46 -12.02
N VAL A 198 7.29 -7.40 -10.91
CA VAL A 198 6.26 -8.38 -10.57
C VAL A 198 5.12 -8.35 -11.60
N ASP A 199 4.73 -7.17 -12.09
CA ASP A 199 3.74 -7.05 -13.16
C ASP A 199 4.22 -7.66 -14.49
N GLY A 200 5.51 -7.48 -14.80
CA GLY A 200 6.17 -8.19 -15.90
C GLY A 200 6.05 -9.71 -15.75
N LEU A 201 6.36 -10.26 -14.57
CA LEU A 201 6.22 -11.69 -14.30
C LEU A 201 4.77 -12.18 -14.44
N ARG A 202 3.77 -11.40 -14.00
CA ARG A 202 2.35 -11.72 -14.19
C ARG A 202 1.97 -11.75 -15.66
N HIS A 203 2.46 -10.80 -16.45
CA HIS A 203 2.24 -10.78 -17.90
C HIS A 203 2.83 -12.04 -18.56
N LEU A 204 4.09 -12.38 -18.26
CA LEU A 204 4.71 -13.61 -18.78
C LEU A 204 3.91 -14.86 -18.39
N ARG A 205 3.41 -14.94 -17.15
CA ARG A 205 2.56 -16.05 -16.71
C ARG A 205 1.26 -16.18 -17.52
N ARG A 206 0.63 -15.05 -17.88
CA ARG A 206 -0.56 -15.03 -18.74
C ARG A 206 -0.24 -15.55 -20.15
N LEU A 207 0.88 -15.12 -20.74
CA LEU A 207 1.33 -15.61 -22.05
C LEU A 207 1.56 -17.12 -22.04
N MET A 208 2.23 -17.67 -21.01
CA MET A 208 2.38 -19.12 -20.86
C MET A 208 1.04 -19.88 -20.76
N GLY A 209 -0.01 -19.23 -20.26
CA GLY A 209 -1.34 -19.81 -20.18
C GLY A 209 -2.04 -19.88 -21.54
N GLN A 210 -1.78 -18.91 -22.42
CA GLN A 210 -2.36 -18.83 -23.75
C GLN A 210 -1.75 -19.86 -24.71
N GLU A 211 -0.45 -20.13 -24.59
CA GLU A 211 0.22 -21.19 -25.38
C GLU A 211 -0.35 -22.58 -25.10
N LYS A 212 -0.74 -22.87 -23.86
CA LYS A 212 -1.33 -24.17 -23.47
C LYS A 212 -2.77 -24.38 -23.94
N ALA A 213 -3.42 -23.34 -24.46
CA ALA A 213 -4.80 -23.38 -24.93
C ALA A 213 -4.91 -23.52 -26.46
N GLN A 214 -3.78 -23.57 -27.16
CA GLN A 214 -3.67 -23.89 -28.60
C GLN A 214 -3.28 -25.36 -28.80
#